data_AF-A0A9D8ANQ6-F1
#
_entry.id   AF-A0A9D8ANQ6-F1
#
_cell.length_a   1.000
_cell.length_b   1.000
_cell.length_c   1.000
_cell.angle_alpha   90.00
_cell.angle_beta   90.00
_cell.angle_gamma   90.00
#
_symmetry.space_group_name_H-M   'P 1'
#
loop_
_entity.id
_entity.type
_entity.pdbx_description
1 polymer ?
#
loop_
_entity_poly.entity_id
_entity_poly.type
_entity_poly.pdbx_seq_one_letter_code
_entity_poly.pdbx_strand_id
1 'polypeptide(L)'
;GSQAHNIKLRGLAKRKSLKINEYGVFKNEKKVCGANEEEIYKSLGLSWIAPEMREDRGELELAMENKLPDLIDQNDIKGDLHVHSKYSDGHASIAEMAEAAQKLGYAYLAICDHSKAAYYADGVNEEQLLEQGKEIDTLNDKINGFKILKGIEVDILPDGSLDFSDEILKQLDIVAASIHSAFKQSPTNRIIKAMENPYVDIIAHPTSRLINIREAYEIDLNRIFEKAAETGTALELNSHPDRLDLSDRNTKRASDLGVKIAINTDSHRIKHLKNMKYGIGTARRAWLNKNNVLNCFSYKDLFEWRNTRIKKYEKNQ
;
A
#
# COMPACT_ATOMS: atom_id res chain seq x y z
N GLY A 1 18.74 -5.51 -16.85
CA GLY A 1 19.13 -4.43 -15.94
C GLY A 1 18.83 -4.86 -14.51
N SER A 2 18.94 -3.99 -13.50
CA SER A 2 19.61 -2.67 -13.53
C SER A 2 21.11 -2.80 -13.87
N GLN A 3 21.84 -1.69 -13.95
CA GLN A 3 23.29 -1.76 -14.13
C GLN A 3 23.97 -2.55 -13.01
N ALA A 4 23.58 -2.29 -11.75
CA ALA A 4 24.14 -2.96 -10.58
C ALA A 4 23.89 -4.47 -10.60
N HIS A 5 22.64 -4.87 -10.86
CA HIS A 5 22.27 -6.27 -11.02
C HIS A 5 23.10 -6.97 -12.11
N ASN A 6 23.21 -6.34 -13.30
CA ASN A 6 23.97 -6.89 -14.42
C ASN A 6 25.47 -7.05 -14.08
N ILE A 7 26.07 -6.08 -13.38
CA ILE A 7 27.48 -6.14 -12.96
C ILE A 7 27.70 -7.36 -12.06
N LYS A 8 26.85 -7.55 -11.05
CA LYS A 8 26.95 -8.65 -10.10
C LYS A 8 26.69 -10.01 -10.76
N LEU A 9 25.70 -10.10 -11.64
CA LEU A 9 25.39 -11.29 -12.44
C LEU A 9 26.57 -11.71 -13.33
N ARG A 10 27.23 -10.76 -14.01
CA ARG A 10 28.44 -11.02 -14.82
C ARG A 10 29.61 -11.47 -13.94
N GLY A 11 29.75 -10.91 -12.74
CA GLY A 11 30.74 -11.34 -11.75
C GLY A 11 30.54 -12.80 -11.34
N LEU A 12 29.29 -13.22 -11.11
CA LEU A 12 28.92 -14.62 -10.83
C LEU A 12 29.24 -15.56 -12.00
N ALA A 13 28.89 -15.15 -13.22
CA ALA A 13 29.20 -15.91 -14.42
C ALA A 13 30.71 -16.14 -14.60
N LYS A 14 31.52 -15.09 -14.40
CA LYS A 14 32.98 -15.17 -14.50
C LYS A 14 33.57 -16.20 -13.54
N ARG A 15 33.06 -16.27 -12.30
CA ARG A 15 33.48 -17.29 -11.31
C ARG A 15 33.18 -18.72 -11.73
N LYS A 16 32.20 -18.92 -12.63
CA LYS A 16 31.84 -20.20 -13.23
C LYS A 16 32.48 -20.44 -14.61
N SER A 17 33.47 -19.63 -14.99
CA SER A 17 34.08 -19.66 -16.33
C SER A 17 33.07 -19.44 -17.47
N LEU A 18 32.03 -18.66 -17.21
CA LEU A 18 31.01 -18.25 -18.17
C LEU A 18 31.14 -16.75 -18.47
N LYS A 19 30.73 -16.36 -19.68
CA LYS A 19 30.62 -14.96 -20.13
C LYS A 19 29.17 -14.66 -20.48
N ILE A 20 28.64 -13.56 -19.95
CA ILE A 20 27.28 -13.08 -20.26
C ILE A 20 27.38 -11.75 -21.01
N ASN A 21 26.72 -11.67 -22.16
CA ASN A 21 26.48 -10.44 -22.90
C ASN A 21 25.03 -10.40 -23.41
N GLU A 22 24.69 -9.41 -24.22
CA GLU A 22 23.34 -9.24 -24.78
C GLU A 22 22.90 -10.37 -25.72
N TYR A 23 23.85 -11.19 -26.21
CA TYR A 23 23.58 -12.29 -27.14
C TYR A 23 23.39 -13.64 -26.46
N GLY A 24 23.66 -13.75 -25.15
CA GLY A 24 23.47 -14.96 -24.35
C GLY A 24 24.62 -15.27 -23.39
N VAL A 25 24.71 -16.55 -23.00
CA VAL A 25 25.76 -17.07 -22.11
C VAL A 25 26.72 -17.93 -22.92
N PHE A 26 28.01 -17.75 -22.70
CA PHE A 26 29.08 -18.36 -23.48
C PHE A 26 30.09 -19.08 -22.59
N LYS A 27 30.59 -20.22 -23.07
CA LYS A 27 31.73 -20.96 -22.52
C LYS A 27 32.74 -21.19 -23.64
N ASN A 28 33.97 -20.66 -23.51
CA ASN A 28 35.01 -20.73 -24.53
C ASN A 28 34.50 -20.33 -25.94
N GLU A 29 33.87 -19.15 -26.05
CA GLU A 29 33.25 -18.60 -27.27
C GLU A 29 32.06 -19.37 -27.86
N LYS A 30 31.68 -20.53 -27.30
CA LYS A 30 30.46 -21.24 -27.69
C LYS A 30 29.27 -20.77 -26.87
N LYS A 31 28.17 -20.38 -27.52
CA LYS A 31 26.90 -20.06 -26.86
C LYS A 31 26.32 -21.33 -26.24
N VAL A 32 26.03 -21.29 -24.94
CA VAL A 32 25.48 -22.42 -24.17
C VAL A 32 24.02 -22.24 -23.80
N CYS A 33 23.53 -21.00 -23.65
CA CYS A 33 22.10 -20.70 -23.49
C CYS A 33 21.80 -19.22 -23.82
N GLY A 34 20.52 -18.84 -23.70
CA GLY A 34 20.05 -17.48 -23.91
C GLY A 34 18.89 -17.37 -24.91
N ALA A 35 18.03 -18.39 -24.98
CA ALA A 35 16.77 -18.31 -25.71
C ALA A 35 15.69 -17.57 -24.90
N ASN A 36 15.73 -17.72 -23.57
CA ASN A 36 14.88 -17.01 -22.62
C ASN A 36 15.68 -16.60 -21.36
N GLU A 37 15.13 -15.71 -20.54
CA GLU A 37 15.81 -15.25 -19.33
C GLU A 37 15.98 -16.34 -18.27
N GLU A 38 15.02 -17.25 -18.11
CA GLU A 38 15.08 -18.32 -17.11
C GLU A 38 16.29 -19.24 -17.32
N GLU A 39 16.58 -19.61 -18.57
CA GLU A 39 17.77 -20.37 -18.94
C GLU A 39 19.07 -19.66 -18.55
N ILE A 40 19.12 -18.33 -18.65
CA ILE A 40 20.29 -17.54 -18.27
C ILE A 40 20.52 -17.67 -16.76
N TYR A 41 19.50 -17.44 -15.93
CA TYR A 41 19.62 -17.60 -14.47
C TYR A 41 19.95 -19.05 -14.08
N LYS A 42 19.26 -20.02 -14.69
CA LYS A 42 19.48 -21.45 -14.44
C LYS A 42 20.91 -21.89 -14.78
N SER A 43 21.50 -21.35 -15.84
CA SER A 43 22.91 -21.63 -16.20
C SER A 43 23.91 -21.20 -15.12
N LEU A 44 23.52 -20.24 -14.28
CA LEU A 44 24.30 -19.76 -13.15
C LEU A 44 23.92 -20.45 -11.83
N GLY A 45 22.95 -21.37 -11.84
CA GLY A 45 22.41 -22.00 -10.64
C GLY A 45 21.57 -21.04 -9.79
N LEU A 46 20.87 -20.11 -10.45
CA LEU A 46 19.97 -19.15 -9.81
C LEU A 46 18.52 -19.47 -10.20
N SER A 47 17.60 -19.29 -9.26
CA SER A 47 16.18 -19.12 -9.60
C SER A 47 15.98 -17.87 -10.48
N TRP A 48 14.96 -17.86 -11.33
CA TRP A 48 14.64 -16.67 -12.12
C TRP A 48 14.19 -15.53 -11.20
N ILE A 49 14.74 -14.34 -11.44
CA ILE A 49 14.51 -13.15 -10.60
C ILE A 49 13.57 -12.22 -11.36
N ALA A 50 12.44 -11.85 -10.75
CA ALA A 50 11.50 -10.92 -11.34
C ALA A 50 12.17 -9.55 -11.62
N PRO A 51 11.90 -8.90 -12.77
CA PRO A 51 12.51 -7.61 -13.14
C PRO A 51 12.45 -6.55 -12.05
N GLU A 52 11.37 -6.50 -11.28
CA GLU A 52 11.11 -5.55 -10.20
C GLU A 52 12.11 -5.67 -9.04
N MET A 53 12.73 -6.84 -8.85
CA MET A 53 13.71 -7.08 -7.80
C MET A 53 15.15 -6.75 -8.21
N ARG A 54 15.42 -6.56 -9.52
CA ARG A 54 16.78 -6.53 -10.10
C ARG A 54 17.51 -5.21 -9.86
N GLU A 55 17.75 -4.90 -8.59
CA GLU A 55 18.31 -3.62 -8.12
C GLU A 55 19.58 -3.78 -7.26
N ASP A 56 20.17 -4.98 -7.21
CA ASP A 56 21.30 -5.33 -6.34
C ASP A 56 21.07 -4.98 -4.86
N ARG A 57 19.94 -5.45 -4.34
CA ARG A 57 19.51 -5.25 -2.94
C ARG A 57 19.47 -6.56 -2.15
N GLY A 58 20.07 -7.63 -2.69
CA GLY A 58 20.11 -8.97 -2.09
C GLY A 58 19.35 -10.05 -2.89
N GLU A 59 18.77 -9.69 -4.05
CA GLU A 59 17.95 -10.60 -4.86
C GLU A 59 18.75 -11.77 -5.43
N LEU A 60 20.04 -11.55 -5.73
CA LEU A 60 20.92 -12.60 -6.25
C LEU A 60 21.30 -13.62 -5.17
N GLU A 61 21.55 -13.15 -3.94
CA GLU A 61 21.78 -14.01 -2.77
C GLU A 61 20.56 -14.88 -2.49
N LEU A 62 19.37 -14.28 -2.44
CA LEU A 62 18.12 -15.04 -2.27
C LEU A 62 17.89 -16.05 -3.41
N ALA A 63 18.23 -15.69 -4.64
CA ALA A 63 18.10 -16.58 -5.80
C ALA A 63 19.05 -17.79 -5.75
N MET A 64 20.24 -17.65 -5.15
CA MET A 64 21.17 -18.77 -4.91
C MET A 64 20.64 -19.73 -3.85
N GLU A 65 19.99 -19.19 -2.84
CA GLU A 65 19.41 -19.96 -1.74
C GLU A 65 18.02 -20.52 -2.05
N ASN A 66 17.45 -20.21 -3.23
CA ASN A 66 16.06 -20.50 -3.61
C ASN A 66 15.04 -19.96 -2.58
N LYS A 67 15.29 -18.75 -2.08
CA LYS A 67 14.47 -18.03 -1.09
C LYS A 67 13.86 -16.74 -1.64
N LEU A 68 13.70 -16.63 -2.97
CA LEU A 68 12.97 -15.51 -3.55
C LEU A 68 11.51 -15.56 -3.06
N PRO A 69 10.92 -14.41 -2.67
CA PRO A 69 9.53 -14.36 -2.26
C PRO A 69 8.61 -14.56 -3.47
N ASP A 70 7.44 -15.14 -3.22
CA ASP A 70 6.33 -15.17 -4.17
C ASP A 70 5.69 -13.77 -4.22
N LEU A 71 6.06 -12.98 -5.23
CA LEU A 71 5.68 -11.58 -5.31
C LEU A 71 4.18 -11.41 -5.57
N ILE A 72 3.59 -10.42 -4.91
CA ILE A 72 2.19 -10.03 -5.12
C ILE A 72 1.86 -9.79 -6.60
N ASP A 73 0.68 -10.22 -7.01
CA ASP A 73 0.11 -10.01 -8.35
C ASP A 73 -1.18 -9.16 -8.30
N GLN A 74 -1.57 -8.63 -9.45
CA GLN A 74 -2.83 -7.89 -9.61
C GLN A 74 -4.05 -8.71 -9.16
N ASN A 75 -4.04 -10.03 -9.43
CA ASN A 75 -5.16 -10.90 -9.07
C ASN A 75 -5.25 -11.20 -7.56
N ASP A 76 -4.20 -10.89 -6.79
CA ASP A 76 -4.25 -11.02 -5.33
C ASP A 76 -5.06 -9.89 -4.67
N ILE A 77 -5.28 -8.77 -5.37
CA ILE A 77 -5.99 -7.60 -4.84
C ILE A 77 -7.50 -7.82 -4.87
N LYS A 78 -8.11 -7.83 -3.69
CA LYS A 78 -9.56 -8.01 -3.49
C LYS A 78 -10.32 -6.71 -3.31
N GLY A 79 -9.66 -5.59 -3.09
CA GLY A 79 -10.33 -4.30 -2.98
C GLY A 79 -9.40 -3.14 -2.74
N ASP A 80 -9.95 -1.94 -2.86
CA ASP A 80 -9.26 -0.69 -2.58
C ASP A 80 -9.80 -0.09 -1.27
N LEU A 81 -8.90 0.29 -0.36
CA LEU A 81 -9.23 0.74 0.98
C LEU A 81 -9.16 2.26 1.15
N HIS A 82 -8.97 3.02 0.06
CA HIS A 82 -8.95 4.49 0.11
C HIS A 82 -9.41 5.07 -1.24
N VAL A 83 -10.71 5.37 -1.34
CA VAL A 83 -11.29 6.10 -2.47
C VAL A 83 -12.28 7.17 -2.00
N HIS A 84 -12.48 8.20 -2.82
CA HIS A 84 -13.31 9.35 -2.50
C HIS A 84 -14.56 9.38 -3.39
N SER A 85 -15.62 10.00 -2.87
CA SER A 85 -16.93 10.14 -3.49
C SER A 85 -17.36 11.61 -3.52
N LYS A 86 -18.55 11.87 -4.09
CA LYS A 86 -19.16 13.21 -4.10
C LYS A 86 -19.54 13.77 -2.73
N TYR A 87 -19.34 13.01 -1.65
CA TYR A 87 -19.53 13.51 -0.28
C TYR A 87 -18.42 14.47 0.13
N SER A 88 -17.17 14.26 -0.32
CA SER A 88 -16.10 15.27 -0.27
C SER A 88 -15.76 15.76 -1.69
N ASP A 89 -14.52 15.60 -2.12
CA ASP A 89 -13.92 16.08 -3.37
C ASP A 89 -13.82 15.02 -4.49
N GLY A 90 -14.43 13.85 -4.29
CA GLY A 90 -14.61 12.85 -5.33
C GLY A 90 -15.61 13.30 -6.40
N HIS A 91 -15.45 12.77 -7.61
CA HIS A 91 -16.24 13.20 -8.78
C HIS A 91 -17.33 12.19 -9.18
N ALA A 92 -17.47 11.10 -8.44
CA ALA A 92 -18.41 10.02 -8.69
C ALA A 92 -19.22 9.73 -7.42
N SER A 93 -20.47 9.31 -7.58
CA SER A 93 -21.27 8.80 -6.47
C SER A 93 -20.69 7.48 -5.94
N ILE A 94 -21.08 7.11 -4.73
CA ILE A 94 -20.69 5.83 -4.12
C ILE A 94 -21.09 4.65 -5.00
N ALA A 95 -22.30 4.69 -5.56
CA ALA A 95 -22.80 3.68 -6.48
C ALA A 95 -21.96 3.55 -7.75
N GLU A 96 -21.59 4.67 -8.37
CA GLU A 96 -20.73 4.69 -9.58
C GLU A 96 -19.33 4.13 -9.28
N MET A 97 -18.76 4.46 -8.13
CA MET A 97 -17.46 3.92 -7.68
C MET A 97 -17.53 2.41 -7.40
N ALA A 98 -18.57 1.96 -6.69
CA ALA A 98 -18.80 0.55 -6.39
C ALA A 98 -19.03 -0.30 -7.66
N GLU A 99 -19.78 0.21 -8.63
CA GLU A 99 -19.98 -0.46 -9.91
C GLU A 99 -18.66 -0.59 -10.69
N ALA A 100 -17.85 0.46 -10.72
CA ALA A 100 -16.55 0.42 -11.38
C ALA A 100 -15.57 -0.55 -10.71
N ALA A 101 -15.54 -0.59 -9.37
CA ALA A 101 -14.74 -1.53 -8.61
C ALA A 101 -15.15 -2.99 -8.87
N GLN A 102 -16.44 -3.28 -8.93
CA GLN A 102 -16.95 -4.62 -9.31
C GLN A 102 -16.49 -5.03 -10.71
N LYS A 103 -16.52 -4.12 -11.69
CA LYS A 103 -16.01 -4.38 -13.06
C LYS A 103 -14.52 -4.67 -13.10
N LEU A 104 -13.76 -4.26 -12.08
CA LEU A 104 -12.35 -4.60 -11.91
C LEU A 104 -12.12 -5.94 -11.19
N GLY A 105 -13.19 -6.61 -10.74
CA GLY A 105 -13.12 -7.89 -10.04
C GLY A 105 -12.86 -7.77 -8.54
N TYR A 106 -12.98 -6.57 -7.96
CA TYR A 106 -12.88 -6.41 -6.51
C TYR A 106 -14.08 -7.03 -5.80
N ALA A 107 -13.86 -7.50 -4.58
CA ALA A 107 -14.85 -7.99 -3.62
C ALA A 107 -15.31 -6.89 -2.65
N TYR A 108 -14.53 -5.82 -2.48
CA TYR A 108 -14.93 -4.68 -1.65
C TYR A 108 -14.28 -3.37 -2.09
N LEU A 109 -14.82 -2.26 -1.58
CA LEU A 109 -14.32 -0.91 -1.79
C LEU A 109 -14.61 -0.05 -0.55
N ALA A 110 -13.62 0.66 -0.02
CA ALA A 110 -13.83 1.60 1.08
C ALA A 110 -13.99 3.03 0.60
N ILE A 111 -15.10 3.65 0.97
CA ILE A 111 -15.34 5.08 0.77
C ILE A 111 -14.71 5.81 1.95
N CYS A 112 -13.66 6.56 1.69
CA CYS A 112 -12.85 7.25 2.69
C CYS A 112 -12.81 8.75 2.38
N ASP A 113 -13.99 9.37 2.29
CA ASP A 113 -14.09 10.82 2.12
C ASP A 113 -13.37 11.56 3.26
N HIS A 114 -12.95 12.79 3.00
CA HIS A 114 -12.18 13.57 3.97
C HIS A 114 -13.04 14.03 5.16
N SER A 115 -12.44 14.12 6.35
CA SER A 115 -13.11 14.73 7.51
C SER A 115 -13.14 16.27 7.46
N LYS A 116 -13.95 16.85 8.34
CA LYS A 116 -14.30 18.28 8.42
C LYS A 116 -13.14 19.27 8.35
N ALA A 117 -11.98 18.96 8.92
CA ALA A 117 -10.80 19.84 8.91
C ALA A 117 -10.21 20.05 7.50
N ALA A 118 -10.50 19.15 6.55
CA ALA A 118 -10.12 19.27 5.16
C ALA A 118 -11.04 20.25 4.40
N TYR A 119 -11.10 21.51 4.83
CA TYR A 119 -11.93 22.56 4.21
C TYR A 119 -11.63 22.76 2.71
N TYR A 120 -10.42 22.43 2.26
CA TYR A 120 -10.03 22.55 0.85
C TYR A 120 -10.61 21.44 -0.05
N ALA A 121 -11.22 20.42 0.55
CA ALA A 121 -11.73 19.22 -0.10
C ALA A 121 -13.19 18.92 0.28
N ASP A 122 -13.93 19.94 0.74
CA ASP A 122 -15.34 19.81 1.14
C ASP A 122 -15.57 18.67 2.16
N GLY A 123 -14.65 18.53 3.13
CA GLY A 123 -14.68 17.45 4.11
C GLY A 123 -16.00 17.31 4.88
N VAL A 124 -16.41 16.07 5.10
CA VAL A 124 -17.69 15.74 5.72
C VAL A 124 -17.66 16.00 7.22
N ASN A 125 -18.77 16.48 7.77
CA ASN A 125 -19.02 16.49 9.21
C ASN A 125 -19.68 15.19 9.68
N GLU A 126 -19.94 15.09 10.99
CA GLU A 126 -20.52 13.92 11.64
C GLU A 126 -21.91 13.53 11.12
N GLU A 127 -22.76 14.53 10.82
CA GLU A 127 -24.11 14.29 10.28
C GLU A 127 -24.04 13.76 8.84
N GLN A 128 -23.19 14.37 8.01
CA GLN A 128 -22.96 13.93 6.62
C GLN A 128 -22.34 12.53 6.57
N LEU A 129 -21.41 12.21 7.47
CA LEU A 129 -20.83 10.87 7.57
C LEU A 129 -21.88 9.82 7.96
N LEU A 130 -22.83 10.16 8.84
CA LEU A 130 -23.94 9.28 9.19
C LEU A 130 -24.92 9.09 8.01
N GLU A 131 -25.19 10.14 7.24
CA GLU A 131 -25.99 10.05 6.01
C GLU A 131 -25.32 9.15 4.98
N GLN A 132 -24.02 9.37 4.74
CA GLN A 132 -23.19 8.52 3.89
C GLN A 132 -23.26 7.05 4.31
N GLY A 133 -23.13 6.77 5.61
CA GLY A 133 -23.23 5.43 6.16
C GLY A 133 -24.58 4.76 5.86
N LYS A 134 -25.69 5.50 5.91
CA LYS A 134 -27.02 4.98 5.57
C LYS A 134 -27.18 4.71 4.07
N GLU A 135 -26.60 5.55 3.22
CA GLU A 135 -26.54 5.30 1.78
C GLU A 135 -25.75 4.02 1.49
N ILE A 136 -24.59 3.85 2.12
CA ILE A 136 -23.76 2.65 2.01
C ILE A 136 -24.52 1.40 2.46
N ASP A 137 -25.25 1.44 3.57
CA ASP A 137 -26.10 0.32 4.01
C ASP A 137 -27.17 -0.02 2.97
N THR A 138 -27.88 0.99 2.47
CA THR A 138 -28.93 0.84 1.46
C THR A 138 -28.39 0.25 0.15
N LEU A 139 -27.17 0.60 -0.24
CA LEU A 139 -26.50 0.04 -1.41
C LEU A 139 -26.05 -1.40 -1.15
N ASN A 140 -25.46 -1.68 0.01
CA ASN A 140 -25.03 -3.02 0.40
C ASN A 140 -26.20 -4.03 0.44
N ASP A 141 -27.40 -3.61 0.84
CA ASP A 141 -28.59 -4.47 0.82
C ASP A 141 -29.00 -4.92 -0.60
N LYS A 142 -28.57 -4.18 -1.63
CA LYS A 142 -28.92 -4.43 -3.03
C LYS A 142 -27.80 -5.14 -3.81
N ILE A 143 -26.57 -5.12 -3.30
CA ILE A 143 -25.38 -5.62 -3.99
C ILE A 143 -25.01 -7.00 -3.43
N ASN A 144 -24.99 -8.01 -4.29
CA ASN A 144 -24.58 -9.37 -3.92
C ASN A 144 -23.11 -9.61 -4.27
N GLY A 145 -22.36 -10.25 -3.38
CA GLY A 145 -20.96 -10.66 -3.63
C GLY A 145 -19.94 -9.53 -3.62
N PHE A 146 -20.35 -8.31 -3.27
CA PHE A 146 -19.48 -7.15 -3.14
C PHE A 146 -19.88 -6.32 -1.91
N LYS A 147 -18.91 -5.74 -1.20
CA LYS A 147 -19.14 -4.96 0.01
C LYS A 147 -18.56 -3.56 -0.12
N ILE A 148 -19.40 -2.54 0.08
CA ILE A 148 -18.95 -1.17 0.27
C ILE A 148 -18.67 -0.98 1.76
N LEU A 149 -17.47 -0.49 2.08
CA LEU A 149 -17.01 -0.24 3.45
C LEU A 149 -17.21 1.22 3.80
N LYS A 150 -17.79 1.46 4.99
CA LYS A 150 -17.87 2.78 5.62
C LYS A 150 -16.48 3.17 6.11
N GLY A 151 -15.76 3.94 5.31
CA GLY A 151 -14.45 4.44 5.65
C GLY A 151 -14.46 5.92 6.01
N ILE A 152 -13.29 6.41 6.38
CA ILE A 152 -12.99 7.84 6.45
C ILE A 152 -11.49 8.02 6.21
N GLU A 153 -11.12 9.12 5.56
CA GLU A 153 -9.79 9.69 5.76
C GLU A 153 -9.88 10.81 6.80
N VAL A 154 -9.60 10.48 8.06
CA VAL A 154 -9.65 11.43 9.17
C VAL A 154 -8.38 12.25 9.26
N ASP A 155 -8.51 13.56 9.36
CA ASP A 155 -7.38 14.45 9.55
C ASP A 155 -6.71 14.24 10.92
N ILE A 156 -5.38 14.20 10.91
CA ILE A 156 -4.55 14.29 12.10
C ILE A 156 -4.31 15.78 12.36
N LEU A 157 -4.82 16.31 13.46
CA LEU A 157 -4.73 17.72 13.82
C LEU A 157 -3.30 18.11 14.26
N PRO A 158 -2.97 19.42 14.35
CA PRO A 158 -1.63 19.89 14.71
C PRO A 158 -1.08 19.37 16.05
N ASP A 159 -1.95 19.07 17.00
CA ASP A 159 -1.60 18.50 18.30
C ASP A 159 -1.55 16.96 18.29
N GLY A 160 -1.79 16.33 17.14
CA GLY A 160 -1.84 14.89 16.92
C GLY A 160 -3.15 14.22 17.35
N SER A 161 -4.16 14.97 17.78
CA SER A 161 -5.52 14.44 17.92
C SER A 161 -6.16 14.19 16.55
N LEU A 162 -7.27 13.44 16.52
CA LEU A 162 -8.02 13.17 15.30
C LEU A 162 -9.21 14.12 15.19
N ASP A 163 -9.59 14.44 13.96
CA ASP A 163 -10.69 15.36 13.67
C ASP A 163 -12.09 14.80 13.99
N PHE A 164 -12.18 13.51 14.33
CA PHE A 164 -13.39 12.88 14.87
C PHE A 164 -13.14 12.16 16.19
N SER A 165 -14.21 12.03 16.99
CA SER A 165 -14.19 11.33 18.26
C SER A 165 -14.12 9.81 18.10
N ASP A 166 -13.60 9.14 19.13
CA ASP A 166 -13.53 7.68 19.21
C ASP A 166 -14.89 7.00 19.01
N GLU A 167 -15.96 7.60 19.53
CA GLU A 167 -17.34 7.09 19.37
C GLU A 167 -17.78 7.04 17.91
N ILE A 168 -17.29 7.96 17.06
CA ILE A 168 -17.56 7.98 15.63
C ILE A 168 -16.65 6.97 14.94
N LEU A 169 -15.34 7.02 15.20
CA LEU A 169 -14.35 6.17 14.54
C LEU A 169 -14.59 4.68 14.78
N LYS A 170 -15.13 4.31 15.95
CA LYS A 170 -15.53 2.95 16.32
C LYS A 170 -16.64 2.37 15.43
N GLN A 171 -17.49 3.20 14.85
CA GLN A 171 -18.64 2.77 14.04
C GLN A 171 -18.28 2.49 12.57
N LEU A 172 -17.10 2.94 12.13
CA LEU A 172 -16.64 2.77 10.76
C LEU A 172 -16.09 1.36 10.53
N ASP A 173 -15.99 0.94 9.27
CA ASP A 173 -15.41 -0.34 8.83
C ASP A 173 -13.89 -0.25 8.67
N ILE A 174 -13.37 0.92 8.26
CA ILE A 174 -11.94 1.23 8.13
C ILE A 174 -11.69 2.71 8.46
N VAL A 175 -10.57 3.03 9.10
CA VAL A 175 -10.16 4.42 9.36
C VAL A 175 -8.75 4.62 8.81
N ALA A 176 -8.64 5.47 7.79
CA ALA A 176 -7.36 6.01 7.36
C ALA A 176 -7.13 7.36 8.04
N ALA A 177 -5.91 7.62 8.51
CA ALA A 177 -5.55 8.90 9.10
C ALA A 177 -4.35 9.51 8.37
N SER A 178 -4.37 10.83 8.17
CA SER A 178 -3.29 11.52 7.45
C SER A 178 -3.15 12.99 7.85
N ILE A 179 -2.05 13.60 7.44
CA ILE A 179 -1.79 15.04 7.66
C ILE A 179 -2.07 15.79 6.36
N HIS A 180 -3.00 16.75 6.41
CA HIS A 180 -3.26 17.67 5.30
C HIS A 180 -2.89 19.13 5.57
N SER A 181 -2.56 19.45 6.82
CA SER A 181 -2.26 20.81 7.24
C SER A 181 -1.09 20.88 8.21
N ALA A 182 -0.52 22.08 8.33
CA ALA A 182 0.60 22.35 9.23
C ALA A 182 1.78 21.36 9.05
N PHE A 183 2.17 21.08 7.80
CA PHE A 183 3.18 20.07 7.43
C PHE A 183 4.54 20.22 8.14
N LYS A 184 4.86 21.41 8.65
CA LYS A 184 6.11 21.69 9.39
C LYS A 184 6.01 21.42 10.90
N GLN A 185 4.82 21.18 11.43
CA GLN A 185 4.61 21.02 12.86
C GLN A 185 4.71 19.55 13.26
N SER A 186 5.93 19.12 13.62
CA SER A 186 6.24 17.83 14.24
C SER A 186 5.49 16.62 13.64
N PRO A 187 5.54 16.41 12.30
CA PRO A 187 4.72 15.38 11.64
C PRO A 187 4.95 13.98 12.21
N THR A 188 6.19 13.63 12.57
CA THR A 188 6.53 12.35 13.23
C THR A 188 5.72 12.14 14.52
N ASN A 189 5.69 13.13 15.42
CA ASN A 189 5.01 12.98 16.71
C ASN A 189 3.49 12.98 16.55
N ARG A 190 2.95 13.77 15.61
CA ARG A 190 1.52 13.78 15.27
C ARG A 190 1.04 12.42 14.80
N ILE A 191 1.77 11.81 13.86
CA ILE A 191 1.44 10.49 13.32
C ILE A 191 1.57 9.41 14.41
N ILE A 192 2.62 9.45 15.23
CA ILE A 192 2.78 8.50 16.34
C ILE A 192 1.60 8.59 17.31
N LYS A 193 1.17 9.81 17.68
CA LYS A 193 0.00 10.01 18.54
C LYS A 193 -1.28 9.50 17.89
N ALA A 194 -1.48 9.72 16.59
CA ALA A 194 -2.62 9.17 15.85
C ALA A 194 -2.63 7.64 15.88
N MET A 195 -1.48 6.97 15.76
CA MET A 195 -1.38 5.51 15.83
C MET A 195 -1.71 4.93 17.20
N GLU A 196 -1.69 5.73 18.27
CA GLU A 196 -2.10 5.29 19.61
C GLU A 196 -3.62 5.13 19.74
N ASN A 197 -4.38 5.72 18.82
CA ASN A 197 -5.82 5.51 18.75
C ASN A 197 -6.12 4.11 18.17
N PRO A 198 -6.81 3.22 18.91
CA PRO A 198 -7.07 1.85 18.47
C PRO A 198 -7.94 1.76 17.21
N TYR A 199 -8.66 2.83 16.86
CA TYR A 199 -9.56 2.84 15.72
C TYR A 199 -8.86 3.23 14.41
N VAL A 200 -7.68 3.85 14.45
CA VAL A 200 -6.88 4.21 13.25
C VAL A 200 -6.23 2.97 12.66
N ASP A 201 -6.69 2.52 11.50
CA ASP A 201 -6.22 1.30 10.86
C ASP A 201 -5.03 1.52 9.94
N ILE A 202 -5.03 2.63 9.22
CA ILE A 202 -4.06 2.94 8.16
C ILE A 202 -3.55 4.36 8.37
N ILE A 203 -2.25 4.59 8.25
CA ILE A 203 -1.73 5.93 7.98
C ILE A 203 -1.64 6.11 6.47
N ALA A 204 -2.48 6.99 5.92
CA ALA A 204 -2.55 7.27 4.49
C ALA A 204 -1.39 8.18 4.05
N HIS A 205 -0.84 7.88 2.87
CA HIS A 205 0.30 8.55 2.23
C HIS A 205 1.27 9.22 3.22
N PRO A 206 2.06 8.42 3.98
CA PRO A 206 2.68 8.85 5.23
C PRO A 206 3.73 9.95 5.13
N THR A 207 4.23 10.28 3.93
CA THR A 207 5.18 11.39 3.73
C THR A 207 4.50 12.64 3.16
N SER A 208 3.27 12.48 2.67
CA SER A 208 2.48 13.51 1.98
C SER A 208 3.20 14.18 0.81
N ARG A 209 4.19 13.48 0.22
CA ARG A 209 4.90 13.99 -0.96
C ARG A 209 3.98 14.04 -2.18
N LEU A 210 4.29 14.96 -3.08
CA LEU A 210 3.77 15.02 -4.44
C LEU A 210 4.96 15.09 -5.39
N ILE A 211 5.17 14.07 -6.20
CA ILE A 211 6.30 13.92 -7.12
C ILE A 211 6.37 15.16 -8.02
N ASN A 212 7.54 15.80 -8.05
CA ASN A 212 7.82 17.04 -8.79
C ASN A 212 7.03 18.29 -8.34
N ILE A 213 6.26 18.23 -7.25
CA ILE A 213 5.43 19.35 -6.76
C ILE A 213 5.76 19.71 -5.32
N ARG A 214 5.79 18.71 -4.42
CA ARG A 214 5.99 18.87 -2.99
C ARG A 214 6.88 17.75 -2.46
N GLU A 215 8.04 18.12 -1.92
CA GLU A 215 8.89 17.19 -1.18
C GLU A 215 8.17 16.62 0.04
N ALA A 216 8.59 15.44 0.48
CA ALA A 216 8.14 14.88 1.76
C ALA A 216 8.40 15.89 2.89
N TYR A 217 7.49 16.00 3.86
CA TYR A 217 7.78 16.76 5.08
C TYR A 217 8.89 16.08 5.90
N GLU A 218 9.45 16.81 6.86
CA GLU A 218 10.53 16.31 7.73
C GLU A 218 10.00 15.24 8.69
N ILE A 219 10.03 13.98 8.26
CA ILE A 219 9.51 12.81 8.97
C ILE A 219 10.62 11.81 9.29
N ASP A 220 10.61 11.29 10.51
CA ASP A 220 11.42 10.13 10.90
C ASP A 220 10.64 8.85 10.63
N LEU A 221 10.81 8.30 9.43
CA LEU A 221 10.11 7.10 8.99
C LEU A 221 10.47 5.86 9.81
N ASN A 222 11.67 5.75 10.38
CA ASN A 222 12.01 4.58 11.19
C ASN A 222 11.15 4.55 12.45
N ARG A 223 10.99 5.69 13.13
CA ARG A 223 10.08 5.81 14.29
C ARG A 223 8.63 5.54 13.91
N ILE A 224 8.19 5.97 12.72
CA ILE A 224 6.85 5.63 12.21
C ILE A 224 6.70 4.12 12.01
N PHE A 225 7.67 3.44 11.41
CA PHE A 225 7.59 2.01 11.17
C PHE A 225 7.59 1.19 12.47
N GLU A 226 8.42 1.58 13.43
CA GLU A 226 8.47 0.97 14.76
C GLU A 226 7.13 1.12 15.48
N LYS A 227 6.55 2.33 15.49
CA LYS A 227 5.24 2.56 16.11
C LYS A 227 4.12 1.83 15.38
N ALA A 228 4.15 1.77 14.05
CA ALA A 228 3.20 1.00 13.25
C ALA A 228 3.25 -0.50 13.61
N ALA A 229 4.45 -1.06 13.78
CA ALA A 229 4.62 -2.46 14.19
C ALA A 229 4.12 -2.72 15.62
N GLU A 230 4.36 -1.79 16.56
CA GLU A 230 3.91 -1.86 17.95
C GLU A 230 2.37 -1.88 18.05
N THR A 231 1.75 -0.90 17.40
CA THR A 231 0.29 -0.64 17.43
C THR A 231 -0.47 -1.58 16.50
N GLY A 232 0.21 -2.17 15.52
CA GLY A 232 -0.41 -2.98 14.46
C GLY A 232 -1.07 -2.15 13.38
N THR A 233 -0.92 -0.83 13.38
CA THR A 233 -1.44 0.08 12.36
C THR A 233 -0.72 -0.14 11.03
N ALA A 234 -1.47 -0.26 9.94
CA ALA A 234 -0.91 -0.43 8.60
C ALA A 234 -0.41 0.91 8.03
N LEU A 235 0.48 0.82 7.04
CA LEU A 235 0.96 1.99 6.30
C LEU A 235 0.51 1.91 4.86
N GLU A 236 0.05 3.03 4.32
CA GLU A 236 -0.37 3.11 2.93
C GLU A 236 0.83 3.14 1.97
N LEU A 237 0.70 2.35 0.90
CA LEU A 237 1.37 2.51 -0.37
C LEU A 237 0.36 3.08 -1.38
N ASN A 238 0.32 4.40 -1.43
CA ASN A 238 -0.59 5.14 -2.28
C ASN A 238 -0.14 5.03 -3.73
N SER A 239 -1.04 4.54 -4.57
CA SER A 239 -0.79 4.19 -5.97
C SER A 239 -1.05 5.35 -6.92
N HIS A 240 -1.51 6.50 -6.42
CA HIS A 240 -1.70 7.67 -7.25
C HIS A 240 -0.34 8.08 -7.88
N PRO A 241 -0.25 8.28 -9.20
CA PRO A 241 1.02 8.55 -9.89
C PRO A 241 1.77 9.76 -9.35
N ASP A 242 1.04 10.77 -8.88
CA ASP A 242 1.62 11.97 -8.30
C ASP A 242 2.16 11.75 -6.88
N ARG A 243 1.82 10.62 -6.22
CA ARG A 243 2.26 10.30 -4.85
C ARG A 243 3.30 9.18 -4.83
N LEU A 244 2.89 7.96 -5.20
CA LEU A 244 3.65 6.72 -5.02
C LEU A 244 4.26 6.62 -3.61
N ASP A 245 3.44 6.84 -2.60
CA ASP A 245 3.88 7.06 -1.22
C ASP A 245 3.29 5.99 -0.30
N LEU A 246 4.07 5.07 0.27
CA LEU A 246 5.53 5.07 0.43
C LEU A 246 6.36 4.69 -0.81
N SER A 247 7.64 5.06 -0.82
CA SER A 247 8.61 4.55 -1.81
C SER A 247 8.81 3.03 -1.69
N ASP A 248 9.37 2.39 -2.73
CA ASP A 248 9.69 0.95 -2.72
C ASP A 248 10.61 0.55 -1.54
N ARG A 249 11.66 1.35 -1.28
CA ARG A 249 12.60 1.12 -0.17
C ARG A 249 11.94 1.24 1.20
N ASN A 250 11.10 2.26 1.38
CA ASN A 250 10.40 2.50 2.63
C ASN A 250 9.32 1.44 2.88
N THR A 251 8.59 1.08 1.83
CA THR A 251 7.61 -0.01 1.86
C THR A 251 8.27 -1.33 2.26
N LYS A 252 9.43 -1.66 1.66
CA LYS A 252 10.19 -2.85 2.03
C LYS A 252 10.61 -2.80 3.50
N ARG A 253 11.18 -1.67 3.96
CA ARG A 253 11.65 -1.51 5.34
C ARG A 253 10.52 -1.65 6.35
N ALA A 254 9.36 -1.06 6.09
CA ALA A 254 8.18 -1.21 6.93
C ALA A 254 7.73 -2.68 7.00
N SER A 255 7.64 -3.37 5.85
CA SER A 255 7.27 -4.78 5.81
C SER A 255 8.29 -5.69 6.49
N ASP A 256 9.59 -5.40 6.40
CA ASP A 256 10.65 -6.16 7.09
C ASP A 256 10.51 -6.07 8.63
N LEU A 257 9.86 -5.02 9.14
CA LEU A 257 9.51 -4.85 10.55
C LEU A 257 8.15 -5.47 10.92
N GLY A 258 7.50 -6.17 9.98
CA GLY A 258 6.22 -6.83 10.18
C GLY A 258 5.00 -5.93 10.00
N VAL A 259 5.18 -4.68 9.57
CA VAL A 259 4.08 -3.74 9.30
C VAL A 259 3.28 -4.20 8.08
N LYS A 260 1.95 -4.19 8.19
CA LYS A 260 1.06 -4.45 7.04
C LYS A 260 1.02 -3.24 6.12
N ILE A 261 0.97 -3.50 4.82
CA ILE A 261 0.87 -2.45 3.79
C ILE A 261 -0.55 -2.41 3.22
N ALA A 262 -1.10 -1.23 3.05
CA ALA A 262 -2.36 -1.01 2.32
C ALA A 262 -2.04 -0.36 0.96
N ILE A 263 -2.25 -1.07 -0.14
CA ILE A 263 -2.04 -0.54 -1.50
C ILE A 263 -3.36 0.06 -1.96
N ASN A 264 -3.45 1.39 -1.97
CA ASN A 264 -4.71 2.06 -2.31
C ASN A 264 -4.50 3.08 -3.42
N THR A 265 -5.56 3.46 -4.15
CA THR A 265 -5.43 4.35 -5.31
C THR A 265 -5.68 5.81 -5.04
N ASP A 266 -6.30 6.16 -3.90
CA ASP A 266 -6.67 7.55 -3.58
C ASP A 266 -7.54 8.12 -4.73
N SER A 267 -8.54 7.31 -5.09
CA SER A 267 -9.34 7.55 -6.28
C SER A 267 -10.39 8.60 -6.05
N HIS A 268 -10.16 9.79 -6.62
CA HIS A 268 -11.15 10.86 -6.74
C HIS A 268 -12.02 10.77 -8.00
N ARG A 269 -11.68 9.85 -8.92
CA ARG A 269 -12.40 9.60 -10.17
C ARG A 269 -12.35 8.11 -10.48
N ILE A 270 -13.39 7.57 -11.12
CA ILE A 270 -13.46 6.16 -11.54
C ILE A 270 -12.20 5.68 -12.28
N LYS A 271 -11.63 6.52 -13.16
CA LYS A 271 -10.43 6.17 -13.93
C LYS A 271 -9.17 5.97 -13.05
N HIS A 272 -9.13 6.56 -11.85
CA HIS A 272 -7.99 6.44 -10.93
C HIS A 272 -7.93 5.05 -10.29
N LEU A 273 -9.02 4.27 -10.27
CA LEU A 273 -9.01 2.90 -9.75
C LEU A 273 -8.00 2.01 -10.50
N LYS A 274 -7.71 2.34 -11.76
CA LYS A 274 -6.70 1.65 -12.58
C LYS A 274 -5.25 1.96 -12.19
N ASN A 275 -5.03 2.89 -11.26
CA ASN A 275 -3.71 3.24 -10.75
C ASN A 275 -3.14 2.14 -9.83
N MET A 276 -3.96 1.18 -9.37
CA MET A 276 -3.54 0.06 -8.52
C MET A 276 -2.28 -0.65 -9.04
N LYS A 277 -2.16 -0.77 -10.37
CA LYS A 277 -0.98 -1.34 -11.04
C LYS A 277 0.35 -0.68 -10.64
N TYR A 278 0.36 0.62 -10.33
CA TYR A 278 1.56 1.33 -9.92
C TYR A 278 1.95 1.00 -8.47
N GLY A 279 0.94 0.83 -7.60
CA GLY A 279 1.13 0.33 -6.25
C GLY A 279 1.65 -1.10 -6.24
N ILE A 280 1.06 -2.00 -7.03
CA ILE A 280 1.54 -3.38 -7.20
C ILE A 280 2.98 -3.40 -7.70
N GLY A 281 3.32 -2.61 -8.74
CA GLY A 281 4.69 -2.49 -9.22
C GLY A 281 5.66 -2.05 -8.11
N THR A 282 5.26 -1.07 -7.30
CA THR A 282 6.06 -0.59 -6.15
C THR A 282 6.17 -1.66 -5.05
N ALA A 283 5.10 -2.40 -4.75
CA ALA A 283 5.10 -3.50 -3.79
C ALA A 283 5.98 -4.67 -4.23
N ARG A 284 5.99 -5.00 -5.52
CA ARG A 284 6.88 -6.02 -6.10
C ARG A 284 8.35 -5.61 -6.01
N ARG A 285 8.65 -4.32 -6.25
CA ARG A 285 9.99 -3.75 -6.00
C ARG A 285 10.38 -3.75 -4.53
N ALA A 286 9.40 -3.67 -3.65
CA ALA A 286 9.55 -3.83 -2.20
C ALA A 286 9.58 -5.30 -1.73
N TRP A 287 9.50 -6.25 -2.65
CA TRP A 287 9.56 -7.70 -2.40
C TRP A 287 8.38 -8.24 -1.58
N LEU A 288 7.23 -7.57 -1.66
CA LEU A 288 6.04 -7.97 -0.91
C LEU A 288 5.36 -9.17 -1.55
N ASN A 289 4.84 -10.05 -0.70
CA ASN A 289 3.88 -11.09 -1.05
C ASN A 289 2.49 -10.74 -0.52
N LYS A 290 1.48 -11.54 -0.90
CA LYS A 290 0.08 -11.32 -0.48
C LYS A 290 -0.15 -11.27 1.03
N ASN A 291 0.70 -11.91 1.84
CA ASN A 291 0.55 -11.89 3.30
C ASN A 291 1.01 -10.55 3.91
N ASN A 292 1.79 -9.75 3.18
CA ASN A 292 2.21 -8.42 3.62
C ASN A 292 1.13 -7.34 3.42
N VAL A 293 0.13 -7.60 2.57
CA VAL A 293 -0.77 -6.58 2.02
C VAL A 293 -2.22 -6.79 2.48
N LEU A 294 -2.84 -5.76 3.06
CA LEU A 294 -4.22 -5.82 3.56
C LEU A 294 -5.23 -6.04 2.43
N ASN A 295 -4.99 -5.47 1.26
CA ASN A 295 -5.87 -5.58 0.10
C ASN A 295 -6.01 -7.02 -0.44
N CYS A 296 -5.17 -7.95 0.03
CA CYS A 296 -5.26 -9.38 -0.31
C CYS A 296 -6.18 -10.17 0.63
N PHE A 297 -6.65 -9.56 1.71
CA PHE A 297 -7.48 -10.21 2.72
C PHE A 297 -8.91 -10.32 2.23
N SER A 298 -9.63 -11.37 2.59
CA SER A 298 -11.09 -11.32 2.41
C SER A 298 -11.67 -10.24 3.33
N TYR A 299 -12.90 -9.78 3.05
CA TYR A 299 -13.58 -8.83 3.93
C TYR A 299 -13.61 -9.31 5.39
N LYS A 300 -13.84 -10.61 5.61
CA LYS A 300 -13.83 -11.25 6.92
C LYS A 300 -12.45 -11.15 7.59
N ASP A 301 -11.39 -11.50 6.86
CA ASP A 301 -10.02 -11.49 7.41
C ASP A 301 -9.54 -10.07 7.72
N LEU A 302 -9.94 -9.07 6.93
CA LEU A 302 -9.68 -7.66 7.19
C LEU A 302 -10.32 -7.22 8.51
N PHE A 303 -11.59 -7.58 8.72
CA PHE A 303 -12.31 -7.30 9.95
C PHE A 303 -11.71 -8.01 11.17
N GLU A 304 -11.28 -9.26 11.00
CA GLU A 304 -10.62 -10.03 12.05
C GLU A 304 -9.27 -9.43 12.44
N TRP A 305 -8.47 -9.01 11.46
CA TRP A 305 -7.21 -8.28 11.67
C TRP A 305 -7.44 -7.01 12.50
N ARG A 306 -8.41 -6.18 12.10
CA ARG A 306 -8.78 -4.95 12.81
C ARG A 306 -9.22 -5.21 14.24
N ASN A 307 -10.17 -6.14 14.43
CA ASN A 307 -10.70 -6.47 15.76
C ASN A 307 -9.64 -7.05 16.69
N THR A 308 -8.68 -7.80 16.16
CA THR A 308 -7.55 -8.32 16.96
C THR A 308 -6.69 -7.18 17.50
N ARG A 309 -6.46 -6.13 16.70
CA ARG A 309 -5.71 -4.95 17.09
C ARG A 309 -6.41 -4.16 18.20
N ILE A 310 -7.71 -3.90 18.04
CA ILE A 310 -8.53 -3.21 19.04
C ILE A 310 -8.53 -3.99 20.36
N LYS A 311 -8.76 -5.31 20.34
CA LYS A 311 -8.74 -6.16 21.54
C LYS A 311 -7.36 -6.19 22.21
N LYS A 312 -6.27 -6.12 21.45
CA LYS A 312 -4.91 -6.04 22.01
C LYS A 312 -4.72 -4.72 22.76
N TYR A 313 -5.21 -3.62 22.21
CA TYR A 313 -5.19 -2.32 22.88
C TYR A 313 -6.00 -2.34 24.18
N GLU A 314 -7.25 -2.81 24.14
CA GLU A 314 -8.14 -2.89 25.32
C GLU A 314 -7.56 -3.73 26.46
N LYS A 315 -6.76 -4.76 26.15
CA LYS A 315 -6.09 -5.61 27.16
C LYS A 315 -4.86 -4.96 27.81
N ASN A 316 -4.27 -3.96 27.15
CA ASN A 316 -3.05 -3.30 27.61
C ASN A 316 -3.35 -1.99 28.38
N GLN A 317 -4.61 -1.59 28.46
CA GLN A 317 -5.13 -0.51 29.31
C GLN A 317 -5.54 -1.07 30.67
#